data_AF-A0A923DZJ8-F1
#
_entry.id   AF-A0A923DZJ8-F1
#
_cell.length_a   1.000
_cell.length_b   1.000
_cell.length_c   1.000
_cell.angle_alpha   90.00
_cell.angle_beta   90.00
_cell.angle_gamma   90.00
#
_symmetry.space_group_name_H-M   'P 1'
#
loop_
_entity.id
_entity.type
_entity.pdbx_description
1 polymer ?
#
loop_
_entity_poly.entity_id
_entity_poly.type
_entity_poly.pdbx_seq_one_letter_code
_entity_poly.pdbx_strand_id
1 'polypeptide(L)'
;MNTGKVYQSITKLVAAYKAKLVNMAEEDFVLTPPIGGWSYSEVYSHIFDSSLLSLVALNNSAKGDGEIKPTHFAVKMILFFGSLPPGKKYNVPKRLAERVKKINLMAAQQFIIDFELQLAKIYPLTDKANPKIKTKHPRLGYLNAKQWLKFIEIHLNHHFKQLGRIEKSFQQSA
;
A
#
# COMPACT_ATOMS: atom_id res chain seq x y z
N MET A 1 -17.01 -5.87 -7.91
CA MET A 1 -15.57 -6.13 -7.61
C MET A 1 -15.48 -7.44 -6.85
N ASN A 2 -14.63 -8.36 -7.31
CA ASN A 2 -14.41 -9.65 -6.65
C ASN A 2 -13.32 -9.48 -5.57
N THR A 3 -13.73 -9.43 -4.30
CA THR A 3 -12.86 -9.24 -3.14
C THR A 3 -11.88 -10.39 -2.94
N GLY A 4 -12.25 -11.62 -3.29
CA GLY A 4 -11.37 -12.80 -3.28
C GLY A 4 -10.19 -12.68 -4.25
N LYS A 5 -10.44 -12.24 -5.49
CA LYS A 5 -9.36 -11.97 -6.47
C LYS A 5 -8.41 -10.86 -5.99
N VAL A 6 -8.96 -9.80 -5.38
CA VAL A 6 -8.15 -8.71 -4.81
C VAL A 6 -7.29 -9.21 -3.65
N TYR A 7 -7.85 -10.01 -2.74
CA TYR A 7 -7.11 -10.61 -1.63
C TYR A 7 -5.96 -11.49 -2.12
N GLN A 8 -6.22 -12.38 -3.10
CA GLN A 8 -5.19 -13.21 -3.72
C GLN A 8 -4.08 -12.40 -4.41
N SER A 9 -4.44 -11.25 -5.00
CA SER A 9 -3.47 -10.34 -5.61
C SER A 9 -2.58 -9.68 -4.55
N ILE A 10 -3.17 -9.24 -3.44
CA ILE A 10 -2.43 -8.68 -2.30
C ILE A 10 -1.48 -9.71 -1.72
N THR A 11 -1.91 -10.95 -1.45
CA THR A 11 -1.03 -11.99 -0.88
C THR A 11 0.14 -12.31 -1.80
N LYS A 12 -0.09 -12.36 -3.13
CA LYS A 12 0.99 -12.53 -4.13
C LYS A 12 1.98 -11.37 -4.12
N LEU A 13 1.50 -10.14 -4.06
CA LEU A 13 2.37 -8.96 -3.97
C LEU A 13 3.21 -9.00 -2.69
N VAL A 14 2.59 -9.27 -1.54
CA VAL A 14 3.30 -9.37 -0.25
C VAL A 14 4.36 -10.48 -0.28
N ALA A 15 4.05 -11.64 -0.86
CA ALA A 15 5.04 -12.69 -1.06
C ALA A 15 6.23 -12.23 -1.92
N ALA A 16 5.97 -11.45 -2.97
CA ALA A 16 7.02 -10.88 -3.81
C ALA A 16 7.88 -9.83 -3.08
N TYR A 17 7.26 -9.01 -2.20
CA TYR A 17 8.00 -8.13 -1.30
C TYR A 17 8.92 -8.93 -0.36
N LYS A 18 8.41 -9.98 0.30
CA LYS A 18 9.23 -10.85 1.15
C LYS A 18 10.41 -11.47 0.40
N ALA A 19 10.15 -12.03 -0.79
CA ALA A 19 11.19 -12.63 -1.62
C ALA A 19 12.32 -11.63 -1.97
N LYS A 20 11.98 -10.34 -2.17
CA LYS A 20 12.99 -9.32 -2.45
C LYS A 20 13.88 -9.00 -1.25
N LEU A 21 13.40 -9.18 -0.02
CA LEU A 21 14.20 -8.96 1.20
C LEU A 21 15.21 -10.08 1.47
N VAL A 22 14.91 -11.34 1.09
CA VAL A 22 15.73 -12.51 1.45
C VAL A 22 17.17 -12.40 0.95
N ASN A 23 17.39 -11.80 -0.21
CA ASN A 23 18.70 -11.70 -0.85
C ASN A 23 19.30 -10.29 -0.78
N MET A 24 18.75 -9.41 0.06
CA MET A 24 19.18 -8.01 0.11
C MET A 24 20.19 -7.81 1.25
N ALA A 25 21.32 -7.19 0.93
CA ALA A 25 22.25 -6.71 1.94
C ALA A 25 21.68 -5.46 2.64
N GLU A 26 22.02 -5.27 3.92
CA GLU A 26 21.49 -4.16 4.71
C GLU A 26 21.99 -2.81 4.16
N GLU A 27 23.22 -2.78 3.65
CA GLU A 27 23.87 -1.62 3.04
C GLU A 27 23.11 -1.17 1.79
N ASP A 28 22.75 -2.13 0.92
CA ASP A 28 21.97 -1.87 -0.29
C ASP A 28 20.54 -1.44 0.04
N PHE A 29 19.96 -1.99 1.12
CA PHE A 29 18.60 -1.69 1.54
C PHE A 29 18.43 -0.22 1.92
N VAL A 30 19.41 0.36 2.61
CA VAL A 30 19.38 1.76 3.06
C VAL A 30 19.98 2.74 2.05
N LEU A 31 20.62 2.25 0.99
CA LEU A 31 21.29 3.08 0.00
C LEU A 31 20.29 3.93 -0.80
N THR A 32 20.57 5.21 -0.93
CA THR A 32 19.80 6.10 -1.80
C THR A 32 20.13 5.76 -3.26
N PRO A 33 19.14 5.52 -4.13
CA PRO A 33 19.41 5.10 -5.50
C PRO A 33 20.01 6.22 -6.35
N PRO A 34 20.73 5.90 -7.44
CA PRO A 34 21.27 6.87 -8.39
C PRO A 34 20.22 7.82 -8.98
N ILE A 35 18.98 7.36 -9.14
CA ILE A 35 17.85 8.17 -9.60
C ILE A 35 17.29 9.14 -8.53
N GLY A 36 17.89 9.16 -7.33
CA GLY A 36 17.42 9.91 -6.17
C GLY A 36 16.08 9.43 -5.62
N GLY A 37 15.54 10.17 -4.66
CA GLY A 37 14.29 9.79 -3.99
C GLY A 37 14.50 8.74 -2.90
N TRP A 38 13.47 7.90 -2.68
CA TRP A 38 13.48 6.92 -1.59
C TRP A 38 14.34 5.70 -1.90
N SER A 39 15.13 5.29 -0.90
CA SER A 39 15.77 3.98 -0.79
C SER A 39 14.75 2.85 -0.74
N TYR A 40 15.20 1.59 -0.88
CA TYR A 40 14.34 0.44 -0.63
C TYR A 40 13.73 0.52 0.76
N SER A 41 14.57 0.78 1.77
CA SER A 41 14.20 0.95 3.16
C SER A 41 13.03 1.91 3.38
N GLU A 42 13.09 3.10 2.80
CA GLU A 42 12.01 4.10 2.90
C GLU A 42 10.75 3.66 2.15
N VAL A 43 10.87 2.98 1.00
CA VAL A 43 9.70 2.43 0.30
C VAL A 43 9.00 1.38 1.14
N TYR A 44 9.75 0.45 1.77
CA TYR A 44 9.19 -0.57 2.67
C TYR A 44 8.53 0.07 3.90
N SER A 45 9.19 1.04 4.52
CA SER A 45 8.62 1.79 5.65
C SER A 45 7.29 2.44 5.27
N HIS A 46 7.24 3.15 4.15
CA HIS A 46 6.03 3.85 3.70
C HIS A 46 4.90 2.90 3.35
N ILE A 47 5.18 1.90 2.52
CA ILE A 47 4.12 1.08 1.93
C ILE A 47 3.41 0.24 2.99
N PHE A 48 4.13 -0.36 3.93
CA PHE A 48 3.52 -1.19 4.95
C PHE A 48 2.87 -0.37 6.07
N ASP A 49 3.48 0.73 6.53
CA ASP A 49 2.81 1.64 7.49
C ASP A 49 1.50 2.20 6.90
N SER A 50 1.54 2.70 5.66
CA SER A 50 0.34 3.21 4.98
C SER A 50 -0.72 2.12 4.75
N SER A 51 -0.30 0.88 4.50
CA SER A 51 -1.22 -0.24 4.29
C SER A 51 -1.88 -0.69 5.60
N LEU A 52 -1.16 -0.66 6.72
CA LEU A 52 -1.71 -0.89 8.05
C LEU A 52 -2.75 0.19 8.42
N LEU A 53 -2.44 1.47 8.19
CA LEU A 53 -3.41 2.56 8.37
C LEU A 53 -4.65 2.38 7.47
N SER A 54 -4.45 1.90 6.25
CA SER A 54 -5.54 1.59 5.33
C SER A 54 -6.40 0.41 5.82
N LEU A 55 -5.80 -0.60 6.45
CA LEU A 55 -6.52 -1.71 7.08
C LEU A 55 -7.36 -1.23 8.28
N VAL A 56 -6.85 -0.31 9.09
CA VAL A 56 -7.64 0.32 10.17
C VAL A 56 -8.85 1.05 9.58
N ALA A 57 -8.66 1.87 8.54
CA ALA A 57 -9.75 2.58 7.89
C ALA A 57 -10.78 1.65 7.24
N LEU A 58 -10.31 0.56 6.63
CA LEU A 58 -11.14 -0.52 6.09
C LEU A 58 -11.99 -1.14 7.22
N ASN A 59 -11.35 -1.56 8.31
CA ASN A 59 -12.01 -2.21 9.43
C ASN A 59 -13.09 -1.30 10.06
N ASN A 60 -12.79 -0.02 10.24
CA ASN A 60 -13.77 0.96 10.74
C ASN A 60 -14.98 1.05 9.80
N SER A 61 -14.76 1.19 8.49
CA SER A 61 -15.87 1.20 7.53
C SER A 61 -16.66 -0.11 7.51
N ALA A 62 -16.02 -1.26 7.75
CA ALA A 62 -16.66 -2.56 7.78
C ALA A 62 -17.52 -2.78 9.03
N LYS A 63 -17.10 -2.21 10.17
CA LYS A 63 -17.82 -2.26 11.45
C LYS A 63 -18.98 -1.26 11.57
N GLY A 64 -19.09 -0.31 10.66
CA GLY A 64 -20.10 0.75 10.71
C GLY A 64 -19.56 2.09 11.22
N ASP A 65 -18.29 2.15 11.60
CA ASP A 65 -17.61 3.33 12.15
C ASP A 65 -17.15 4.27 11.01
N GLY A 66 -18.10 4.86 10.30
CA GLY A 66 -17.84 5.77 9.20
C GLY A 66 -19.03 6.64 8.85
N GLU A 67 -18.94 7.30 7.70
CA GLU A 67 -19.94 8.26 7.22
C GLU A 67 -20.60 7.80 5.93
N ILE A 68 -21.84 8.25 5.71
CA ILE A 68 -22.54 8.09 4.43
C ILE A 68 -22.13 9.26 3.52
N LYS A 69 -21.10 9.03 2.70
CA LYS A 69 -20.57 10.01 1.74
C LYS A 69 -20.35 9.38 0.36
N PRO A 70 -20.47 10.12 -0.74
CA PRO A 70 -20.17 9.60 -2.07
C PRO A 70 -18.65 9.41 -2.24
N THR A 71 -18.27 8.41 -3.04
CA THR A 71 -16.89 8.29 -3.53
C THR A 71 -16.79 9.10 -4.81
N HIS A 72 -15.77 9.95 -4.92
CA HIS A 72 -15.56 10.78 -6.11
C HIS A 72 -15.47 9.95 -7.39
N PHE A 73 -16.02 10.45 -8.50
CA PHE A 73 -16.05 9.73 -9.78
C PHE A 73 -14.65 9.35 -10.26
N ALA A 74 -13.69 10.29 -10.24
CA ALA A 74 -12.30 10.01 -10.60
C ALA A 74 -11.67 8.88 -9.78
N VAL A 75 -12.05 8.74 -8.52
CA VAL A 75 -11.56 7.68 -7.62
C VAL A 75 -12.16 6.33 -7.99
N LYS A 76 -13.44 6.30 -8.40
CA LYS A 76 -14.04 5.07 -8.95
C LYS A 76 -13.27 4.60 -10.20
N MET A 77 -12.83 5.52 -11.06
CA MET A 77 -12.02 5.18 -12.24
C MET A 77 -10.65 4.59 -11.84
N ILE A 78 -9.96 5.18 -10.86
CA ILE A 78 -8.70 4.64 -10.34
C ILE A 78 -8.88 3.20 -9.83
N LEU A 79 -9.93 2.98 -9.02
CA LEU A 79 -10.23 1.67 -8.44
C LEU A 79 -10.63 0.64 -9.51
N PHE A 80 -11.31 1.09 -10.57
CA PHE A 80 -11.73 0.25 -11.69
C PHE A 80 -10.54 -0.19 -12.55
N PHE A 81 -9.70 0.75 -12.99
CA PHE A 81 -8.50 0.42 -13.79
C PHE A 81 -7.39 -0.25 -12.98
N GLY A 82 -7.44 -0.17 -11.65
CA GLY A 82 -6.45 -0.81 -10.79
C GLY A 82 -5.07 -0.15 -10.84
N SER A 83 -5.01 1.12 -11.26
CA SER A 83 -3.76 1.85 -11.39
C SER A 83 -3.94 3.34 -11.11
N LEU A 84 -2.92 3.93 -10.49
CA LEU A 84 -2.80 5.38 -10.42
C LEU A 84 -2.48 5.94 -11.82
N PRO A 85 -3.07 7.08 -12.23
CA PRO A 85 -2.75 7.73 -13.51
C PRO A 85 -1.25 7.86 -13.80
N PRO A 86 -0.77 7.41 -14.97
CA PRO A 86 0.63 7.57 -15.35
C PRO A 86 0.99 9.05 -15.53
N GLY A 87 2.27 9.39 -15.31
CA GLY A 87 2.79 10.76 -15.54
C GLY A 87 2.50 11.77 -14.43
N LYS A 88 1.66 11.46 -13.44
CA LYS A 88 1.48 12.33 -12.26
C LYS A 88 2.54 12.09 -11.21
N LYS A 89 3.15 13.16 -10.68
CA LYS A 89 3.94 13.12 -9.45
C LYS A 89 3.00 13.01 -8.25
N TYR A 90 3.04 11.88 -7.57
CA TYR A 90 2.27 11.63 -6.36
C TYR A 90 3.09 12.06 -5.16
N ASN A 91 2.89 13.30 -4.72
CA ASN A 91 3.52 13.76 -3.48
C ASN A 91 2.79 13.14 -2.29
N VAL A 92 3.54 12.51 -1.39
CA VAL A 92 2.97 12.01 -0.14
C VAL A 92 2.52 13.20 0.71
N PRO A 93 1.31 13.17 1.32
CA PRO A 93 0.89 14.23 2.23
C PRO A 93 1.94 14.47 3.33
N LYS A 94 2.21 15.73 3.70
CA LYS A 94 3.30 16.09 4.64
C LYS A 94 3.35 15.20 5.90
N ARG A 95 2.21 15.02 6.57
CA ARG A 95 2.08 14.17 7.77
C ARG A 95 2.45 12.70 7.55
N LEU A 96 2.27 12.17 6.35
CA LEU A 96 2.67 10.80 6.00
C LEU A 96 4.13 10.77 5.55
N ALA A 97 4.62 11.81 4.88
CA ALA A 97 6.03 11.92 4.49
C ALA A 97 6.95 11.97 5.72
N GLU A 98 6.54 12.67 6.78
CA GLU A 98 7.27 12.75 8.06
C GLU A 98 7.35 11.39 8.81
N ARG A 99 6.49 10.42 8.46
CA ARG A 99 6.54 9.06 9.03
C ARG A 99 7.52 8.15 8.30
N VAL A 100 7.94 8.52 7.10
CA VAL A 100 8.88 7.73 6.30
C VAL A 100 10.26 7.86 6.91
N LYS A 101 10.87 6.72 7.21
CA LYS A 101 12.21 6.63 7.79
C LYS A 101 12.97 5.47 7.17
N LYS A 102 14.29 5.52 7.23
CA LYS A 102 15.11 4.34 6.99
C LYS A 102 14.92 3.38 8.16
N ILE A 103 14.49 2.17 7.84
CA ILE A 103 14.36 1.00 8.71
C ILE A 103 15.36 -0.07 8.29
N ASN A 104 15.66 -1.02 9.18
CA ASN A 104 16.48 -2.18 8.82
C ASN A 104 15.65 -3.33 8.24
N LEU A 105 16.30 -4.36 7.71
CA LEU A 105 15.62 -5.52 7.11
C LEU A 105 14.68 -6.22 8.10
N MET A 106 15.08 -6.33 9.37
CA MET A 106 14.25 -6.93 10.43
C MET A 106 12.95 -6.16 10.67
N ALA A 107 13.02 -4.83 10.75
CA ALA A 107 11.85 -3.97 10.90
C ALA A 107 10.93 -4.03 9.66
N ALA A 108 11.51 -4.12 8.46
CA ALA A 108 10.74 -4.32 7.23
C ALA A 108 10.01 -5.66 7.22
N GLN A 109 10.66 -6.74 7.66
CA GLN A 109 10.02 -8.05 7.82
C GLN A 109 8.88 -8.00 8.85
N GLN A 110 9.08 -7.33 9.99
CA GLN A 110 8.04 -7.19 11.01
C GLN A 110 6.81 -6.44 10.48
N PHE A 111 7.01 -5.34 9.75
CA PHE A 111 5.91 -4.61 9.12
C PHE A 111 5.10 -5.47 8.14
N ILE A 112 5.77 -6.36 7.40
CA ILE A 112 5.08 -7.31 6.51
C ILE A 112 4.26 -8.31 7.33
N ILE A 113 4.83 -8.88 8.38
CA ILE A 113 4.15 -9.85 9.25
C ILE A 113 2.91 -9.21 9.88
N ASP A 114 3.05 -8.02 10.45
CA ASP A 114 1.94 -7.27 11.04
C ASP A 114 0.83 -7.01 10.01
N PHE A 115 1.21 -6.64 8.79
CA PHE A 115 0.26 -6.43 7.70
C PHE A 115 -0.47 -7.72 7.31
N GLU A 116 0.23 -8.84 7.16
CA GLU A 116 -0.38 -10.13 6.83
C GLU A 116 -1.37 -10.59 7.91
N LEU A 117 -0.98 -10.48 9.19
CA LEU A 117 -1.83 -10.84 10.33
C LEU A 117 -3.09 -9.96 10.38
N GLN A 118 -2.94 -8.65 10.23
CA GLN A 118 -4.09 -7.74 10.23
C GLN A 118 -4.99 -7.95 9.01
N LEU A 119 -4.42 -8.14 7.83
CA LEU A 119 -5.17 -8.40 6.60
C LEU A 119 -6.00 -9.68 6.75
N ALA A 120 -5.41 -10.77 7.25
CA ALA A 120 -6.11 -12.04 7.46
C ALA A 120 -7.28 -11.90 8.44
N LYS A 121 -7.11 -11.10 9.50
CA LYS A 121 -8.16 -10.81 10.48
C LYS A 121 -9.30 -9.96 9.92
N ILE A 122 -8.97 -8.94 9.10
CA ILE A 122 -9.91 -7.91 8.67
C ILE A 122 -10.64 -8.29 7.37
N TYR A 123 -9.98 -9.00 6.45
CA TYR A 123 -10.53 -9.36 5.15
C TYR A 123 -11.93 -10.03 5.21
N PRO A 124 -12.21 -10.99 6.12
CA PRO A 124 -13.53 -11.64 6.20
C PRO A 124 -14.69 -10.67 6.45
N LEU A 125 -14.43 -9.48 7.02
CA LEU A 125 -15.44 -8.46 7.28
C LEU A 125 -15.88 -7.73 6.01
N THR A 126 -15.09 -7.78 4.94
CA THR A 126 -15.31 -6.97 3.73
C THR A 126 -16.55 -7.36 2.94
N ASP A 127 -16.97 -8.63 2.99
CA ASP A 127 -18.09 -9.12 2.19
C ASP A 127 -19.45 -8.71 2.76
N LYS A 128 -19.57 -8.68 4.09
CA LYS A 128 -20.78 -8.28 4.84
C LYS A 128 -20.84 -6.78 5.15
N ALA A 129 -19.76 -6.05 4.91
CA ALA A 129 -19.70 -4.60 5.18
C ALA A 129 -20.76 -3.81 4.40
N ASN A 130 -21.39 -2.84 5.07
CA ASN A 130 -22.35 -1.94 4.43
C ASN A 130 -21.63 -1.04 3.41
N PRO A 131 -21.98 -1.10 2.11
CA PRO A 131 -21.27 -0.35 1.07
C PRO A 131 -21.47 1.17 1.14
N LYS A 132 -22.48 1.64 1.90
CA LYS A 132 -22.77 3.06 2.12
C LYS A 132 -21.87 3.68 3.19
N ILE A 133 -21.34 2.89 4.13
CA ILE A 133 -20.47 3.36 5.21
C ILE A 133 -19.04 3.47 4.70
N LYS A 134 -18.43 4.64 4.91
CA LYS A 134 -17.12 4.97 4.36
C LYS A 134 -16.26 5.75 5.33
N THR A 135 -14.96 5.57 5.22
CA THR A 135 -13.97 6.34 5.96
C THR A 135 -13.14 7.17 4.99
N LYS A 136 -12.60 8.29 5.48
CA LYS A 136 -11.92 9.30 4.65
C LYS A 136 -10.46 8.92 4.41
N HIS A 137 -10.09 8.72 3.15
CA HIS A 137 -8.70 8.64 2.70
C HIS A 137 -8.12 10.06 2.48
N PRO A 138 -6.88 10.35 2.89
CA PRO A 138 -6.28 11.70 2.82
C PRO A 138 -6.30 12.34 1.42
N ARG A 139 -6.21 11.55 0.35
CA ARG A 139 -6.20 12.04 -1.04
C ARG A 139 -7.39 11.62 -1.90
N LEU A 140 -8.07 10.55 -1.52
CA LEU A 140 -9.09 9.89 -2.37
C LEU A 140 -10.51 10.13 -1.85
N GLY A 141 -10.67 10.87 -0.75
CA GLY A 141 -11.98 11.09 -0.15
C GLY A 141 -12.53 9.80 0.45
N TYR A 142 -13.84 9.59 0.37
CA TYR A 142 -14.52 8.53 1.11
C TYR A 142 -14.51 7.19 0.37
N LEU A 143 -13.99 6.15 1.05
CA LEU A 143 -13.90 4.78 0.56
C LEU A 143 -14.65 3.83 1.51
N ASN A 144 -15.42 2.88 0.97
CA ASN A 144 -15.97 1.77 1.74
C ASN A 144 -14.95 0.62 1.89
N ALA A 145 -15.28 -0.40 2.69
CA ALA A 145 -14.40 -1.52 2.99
C ALA A 145 -13.82 -2.21 1.74
N LYS A 146 -14.68 -2.45 0.73
CA LYS A 146 -14.25 -3.06 -0.53
C LYS A 146 -13.29 -2.14 -1.29
N GLN A 147 -13.59 -0.86 -1.38
CA GLN A 147 -12.74 0.12 -2.05
C GLN A 147 -11.39 0.31 -1.36
N TRP A 148 -11.34 0.25 -0.02
CA TRP A 148 -10.08 0.24 0.74
C TRP A 148 -9.23 -0.97 0.42
N LEU A 149 -9.82 -2.17 0.39
CA LEU A 149 -9.10 -3.39 -0.01
C LEU A 149 -8.47 -3.24 -1.39
N LYS A 150 -9.23 -2.70 -2.36
CA LYS A 150 -8.72 -2.43 -3.70
C LYS A 150 -7.64 -1.36 -3.73
N PHE A 151 -7.77 -0.30 -2.94
CA PHE A 151 -6.73 0.71 -2.81
C PHE A 151 -5.41 0.12 -2.30
N ILE A 152 -5.47 -0.74 -1.27
CA ILE A 152 -4.28 -1.44 -0.74
C ILE A 152 -3.57 -2.23 -1.84
N GLU A 153 -4.30 -3.01 -2.64
CA GLU A 153 -3.74 -3.73 -3.79
C GLU A 153 -3.04 -2.79 -4.78
N ILE A 154 -3.69 -1.69 -5.17
CA ILE A 154 -3.16 -0.71 -6.11
C ILE A 154 -1.89 -0.06 -5.55
N HIS A 155 -1.89 0.29 -4.26
CA HIS A 155 -0.79 0.97 -3.59
C HIS A 155 0.44 0.05 -3.47
N LEU A 156 0.23 -1.21 -3.08
CA LEU A 156 1.27 -2.25 -3.06
C LEU A 156 1.87 -2.44 -4.45
N ASN A 157 1.04 -2.63 -5.48
CA ASN A 157 1.54 -2.81 -6.84
C ASN A 157 2.31 -1.58 -7.37
N HIS A 158 1.84 -0.37 -7.04
CA HIS A 158 2.52 0.87 -7.42
C HIS A 158 3.93 0.96 -6.83
N HIS A 159 4.07 0.71 -5.53
CA HIS A 159 5.38 0.76 -4.87
C HIS A 159 6.25 -0.45 -5.20
N PHE A 160 5.69 -1.61 -5.54
CA PHE A 160 6.47 -2.74 -6.03
C PHE A 160 7.16 -2.39 -7.36
N LYS A 161 6.44 -1.71 -8.27
CA LYS A 161 7.03 -1.14 -9.50
C LYS A 161 8.08 -0.07 -9.20
N GLN A 162 7.98 0.67 -8.09
CA GLN A 162 9.02 1.59 -7.66
C GLN A 162 10.29 0.85 -7.25
N LEU A 163 10.19 -0.25 -6.49
CA LEU A 163 11.35 -1.09 -6.17
C LEU A 163 12.05 -1.58 -7.45
N GLY A 164 11.29 -1.97 -8.48
CA GLY A 164 11.87 -2.37 -9.77
C GLY A 164 12.57 -1.23 -10.53
N ARG A 165 12.18 0.04 -10.32
CA ARG A 165 12.91 1.20 -10.87
C ARG A 165 14.20 1.48 -10.10
N ILE A 166 14.16 1.34 -8.78
CA ILE A 166 15.34 1.45 -7.91
C ILE A 166 16.38 0.39 -8.32
N GLU A 167 15.97 -0.86 -8.48
CA GLU A 167 16.85 -1.95 -8.91
C GLU A 167 17.54 -1.68 -10.25
N LYS A 168 16.77 -1.25 -11.25
CA LYS A 168 17.32 -0.89 -12.57
C LYS A 168 18.31 0.26 -12.49
N SER A 169 18.09 1.23 -11.58
CA SER A 169 19.00 2.37 -11.45
C SER A 169 20.39 1.99 -10.95
N PHE A 170 20.48 1.00 -10.06
CA PHE A 170 21.76 0.46 -9.61
C PHE A 170 22.47 -0.34 -10.71
N GLN A 171 21.74 -1.14 -11.49
CA GLN A 171 22.30 -1.91 -12.61
C GLN A 171 22.85 -1.04 -13.74
N GLN A 172 22.26 0.13 -13.97
CA GLN A 172 22.70 1.08 -15.02
C GLN A 172 23.86 1.98 -14.57
N SER A 173 24.19 1.96 -13.27
CA SER A 173 25.24 2.79 -12.67
C SER A 173 26.46 1.97 -12.23
N ALA A 174 26.40 0.64 -12.42
CA ALA A 174 27.50 -0.32 -12.22
C ALA A 174 28.26 -0.51 -13.53
#